data_AF-A0A9D6ZX76-F1
#
_entry.id   AF-A0A9D6ZX76-F1
#
_cell.length_a   1.000
_cell.length_b   1.000
_cell.length_c   1.000
_cell.angle_alpha   90.00
_cell.angle_beta   90.00
_cell.angle_gamma   90.00
#
_symmetry.space_group_name_H-M   'P 1'
#
loop_
_entity.id
_entity.type
_entity.pdbx_description
1 polymer ?
#
loop_
_entity_poly.entity_id
_entity_poly.type
_entity_poly.pdbx_seq_one_letter_code
_entity_poly.pdbx_strand_id
1 'polypeptide(L)'
;VSYTGEQGEDLSGKEYRHGEMVQRGKRGVWSEALMPGKYAFNTYAGKVIMVPTTNIILKWIRSEVGSHRLDENLSEVSLITKDAFEPSLPLSVVIHIDYQKAPLVIQRFGDIKRLVEQTLDPMVSAYFKNIGQTRTLIQLIQERSVIQQIASQEMQEKFTHYNLQLEEVLIGTPAPPPGDQQIETILMQLRSRQVATEQVETYGRQETAAVKERELREAQARAEMQKHITESELSITVQSNQGKAEYQRAVQQAAQIRTLAEAESEKVARIGIAQALATEEQVRAYGGPQFQVTQTVLNRFAEAIQQSRVDVVPRVLIGGSEKGGTGNVMEGLMALLLSERMGVSATQDSQRSPEAEALREQIRQSMKTEKKDETK
;
A
#
# COMPACT_ATOMS: atom_id res chain seq x y z
N VAL A 1 56.96 21.42 53.87
CA VAL A 1 56.98 21.38 55.35
C VAL A 1 57.32 22.80 55.82
N SER A 2 56.36 23.50 56.42
CA SER A 2 56.47 24.94 56.77
C SER A 2 57.43 25.17 57.94
N TYR A 3 58.24 26.24 57.87
CA TYR A 3 59.35 26.53 58.79
C TYR A 3 58.96 27.48 59.95
N THR A 4 57.73 27.98 60.02
CA THR A 4 57.35 29.02 60.99
C THR A 4 55.97 28.83 61.59
N GLY A 5 55.84 29.05 62.91
CA GLY A 5 54.60 28.97 63.69
C GLY A 5 54.69 27.99 64.88
N GLU A 6 53.85 28.20 65.89
CA GLU A 6 53.66 27.25 66.99
C GLU A 6 53.12 25.91 66.47
N GLN A 7 53.56 24.81 67.08
CA GLN A 7 53.06 23.47 66.75
C GLN A 7 51.59 23.38 67.18
N GLY A 8 50.71 23.05 66.22
CA GLY A 8 49.29 22.92 66.48
C GLY A 8 48.94 21.58 67.13
N GLU A 9 47.82 21.56 67.85
CA GLU A 9 47.18 20.31 68.27
C GLU A 9 46.54 19.65 67.04
N ASP A 10 46.65 18.33 66.95
CA ASP A 10 46.10 17.55 65.85
C ASP A 10 44.58 17.41 65.98
N LEU A 11 43.87 17.96 65.00
CA LEU A 11 42.41 17.93 64.92
C LEU A 11 41.88 16.79 64.03
N SER A 12 42.77 15.98 63.46
CA SER A 12 42.42 14.95 62.45
C SER A 12 41.72 13.71 63.04
N GLY A 13 41.72 13.57 64.38
CA GLY A 13 41.14 12.43 65.07
C GLY A 13 41.96 11.13 64.92
N LYS A 14 41.62 10.10 65.70
CA LYS A 14 42.40 8.84 65.76
C LYS A 14 42.29 7.95 64.51
N GLU A 15 41.34 8.22 63.63
CA GLU A 15 41.11 7.46 62.39
C GLU A 15 42.03 7.90 61.24
N TYR A 16 42.52 9.14 61.27
CA TYR A 16 43.32 9.72 60.18
C TYR A 16 44.81 9.74 60.50
N ARG A 17 45.57 8.79 59.94
CA ARG A 17 47.02 8.63 60.21
C ARG A 17 47.96 9.31 59.20
N HIS A 18 47.43 10.09 58.27
CA HIS A 18 48.19 10.57 57.11
C HIS A 18 48.78 11.97 57.30
N GLY A 19 48.59 12.56 58.49
CA GLY A 19 49.27 13.79 58.92
C GLY A 19 48.40 14.62 59.85
N GLU A 20 49.03 15.57 60.55
CA GLU A 20 48.38 16.45 61.52
C GLU A 20 47.67 17.63 60.82
N MET A 21 46.38 17.81 61.11
CA MET A 21 45.63 19.00 60.70
C MET A 21 45.56 19.97 61.85
N VAL A 22 45.82 21.24 61.54
CA VAL A 22 45.93 22.28 62.57
C VAL A 22 44.91 23.39 62.35
N GLN A 23 44.60 24.10 63.42
CA GLN A 23 43.81 25.34 63.33
C GLN A 23 44.54 26.40 62.49
N ARG A 24 43.74 27.32 61.94
CA ARG A 24 44.24 28.45 61.15
C ARG A 24 45.33 29.21 61.92
N GLY A 25 46.44 29.50 61.24
CA GLY A 25 47.58 30.24 61.80
C GLY A 25 48.63 29.38 62.51
N LYS A 26 48.38 28.08 62.71
CA LYS A 26 49.38 27.15 63.24
C LYS A 26 50.14 26.43 62.11
N ARG A 27 51.27 25.80 62.46
CA ARG A 27 52.14 25.10 61.51
C ARG A 27 51.53 23.77 61.06
N GLY A 28 51.11 23.68 59.80
CA GLY A 28 50.53 22.45 59.22
C GLY A 28 49.55 22.78 58.09
N VAL A 29 48.86 21.75 57.57
CA VAL A 29 47.70 21.97 56.70
C VAL A 29 46.52 22.34 57.59
N TRP A 30 45.84 23.43 57.23
CA TRP A 30 44.72 23.93 58.00
C TRP A 30 43.50 23.01 57.86
N SER A 31 42.79 22.75 58.95
CA SER A 31 41.57 21.93 58.94
C SER A 31 40.45 22.55 58.10
N GLU A 32 40.40 23.88 58.04
CA GLU A 32 39.42 24.64 57.28
C GLU A 32 40.04 25.20 55.99
N ALA A 33 39.39 24.93 54.86
CA ALA A 33 39.75 25.54 53.58
C ALA A 33 39.39 27.03 53.58
N LEU A 34 40.23 27.85 52.93
CA LEU A 34 39.88 29.23 52.65
C LEU A 34 38.83 29.26 51.54
N MET A 35 37.65 29.84 51.82
CA MET A 35 36.61 30.08 50.81
C MET A 35 37.09 31.10 49.77
N PRO A 36 36.52 31.13 48.55
CA PRO A 36 36.88 32.15 47.56
C PRO A 36 36.76 33.57 48.11
N GLY A 37 37.86 34.32 48.11
CA GLY A 37 37.89 35.66 48.73
C GLY A 37 39.29 36.29 48.74
N LYS A 38 39.36 37.54 49.19
CA LYS A 38 40.63 38.23 49.42
C LYS A 38 41.05 38.06 50.87
N TYR A 39 42.23 37.48 51.09
CA TYR A 39 42.80 37.30 52.42
C TYR A 39 44.17 37.96 52.50
N ALA A 40 44.45 38.60 53.62
CA ALA A 40 45.81 39.00 53.97
C ALA A 40 46.60 37.74 54.35
N PHE A 41 47.34 37.18 53.39
CA PHE A 41 48.15 35.98 53.59
C PHE A 41 49.58 36.20 53.11
N ASN A 42 50.56 35.88 53.95
CA ASN A 42 51.97 36.00 53.60
C ASN A 42 52.43 34.76 52.82
N THR A 43 52.74 34.93 51.54
CA THR A 43 53.21 33.85 50.65
C THR A 43 54.59 33.29 51.02
N TYR A 44 55.38 34.00 51.85
CA TYR A 44 56.62 33.46 52.41
C TYR A 44 56.38 32.50 53.59
N ALA A 45 55.26 32.63 54.30
CA ALA A 45 54.94 31.82 55.48
C ALA A 45 54.20 30.51 55.13
N GLY A 46 53.58 30.43 53.96
CA GLY A 46 52.90 29.22 53.50
C GLY A 46 52.58 29.23 52.00
N LYS A 47 52.23 28.05 51.48
CA LYS A 47 51.81 27.83 50.10
C LYS A 47 50.29 27.68 50.06
N VAL A 48 49.61 28.46 49.21
CA VAL A 48 48.19 28.28 48.93
C VAL A 48 48.06 27.36 47.73
N ILE A 49 47.27 26.30 47.86
CA ILE A 49 46.97 25.35 46.78
C ILE A 49 45.51 25.56 46.41
N MET A 50 45.26 25.94 45.16
CA MET A 50 43.91 26.11 44.65
C MET A 50 43.31 24.73 44.35
N VAL A 51 42.20 24.42 45.01
CA VAL A 51 41.42 23.20 44.77
C VAL A 51 40.17 23.60 44.00
N PRO A 52 39.95 23.07 42.78
CA PRO A 52 38.69 23.29 42.08
C PRO A 52 37.57 22.57 42.83
N THR A 53 36.54 23.31 43.20
CA THR A 53 35.28 22.78 43.77
C THR A 53 34.26 22.47 42.69
N THR A 54 34.62 22.66 41.41
CA THR A 54 33.81 22.27 40.26
C THR A 54 34.12 20.83 39.87
N ASN A 55 33.23 20.24 39.07
CA ASN A 55 33.41 18.88 38.60
C ASN A 55 34.64 18.80 37.70
N ILE A 56 35.53 17.87 38.03
CA ILE A 56 36.78 17.63 37.33
C ILE A 56 36.55 16.41 36.45
N ILE A 57 36.65 16.61 35.13
CA ILE A 57 36.60 15.52 34.17
C ILE A 57 38.03 15.09 33.92
N LEU A 58 38.37 13.88 34.37
CA LEU A 58 39.65 13.23 34.13
C LEU A 58 39.55 12.31 32.91
N LYS A 59 40.36 12.54 31.88
CA LYS A 59 40.36 11.73 30.66
C LYS A 59 41.64 10.88 30.55
N TRP A 60 41.49 9.56 30.42
CA TRP A 60 42.59 8.64 30.11
C TRP A 60 42.76 8.51 28.60
N ILE A 61 43.13 9.60 27.94
CA ILE A 61 43.31 9.67 26.48
C ILE A 61 44.56 10.50 26.20
N ARG A 62 45.58 9.94 25.52
CA ARG A 62 46.86 10.64 25.29
C ARG A 62 46.74 11.91 24.44
N SER A 63 45.70 12.03 23.62
CA SER A 63 45.50 13.14 22.68
C SER A 63 44.64 14.28 23.24
N GLU A 64 43.98 14.10 24.38
CA GLU A 64 43.06 15.08 24.95
C GLU A 64 43.47 15.48 26.36
N VAL A 65 43.59 16.79 26.60
CA VAL A 65 43.85 17.34 27.94
C VAL A 65 42.63 18.15 28.38
N GLY A 66 42.09 17.82 29.56
CA GLY A 66 40.99 18.57 30.17
C GLY A 66 41.36 20.02 30.52
N SER A 67 40.34 20.84 30.77
CA SER A 67 40.48 22.27 31.11
C SER A 67 41.43 22.54 32.30
N HIS A 68 41.51 21.60 33.24
CA HIS A 68 42.32 21.71 34.46
C HIS A 68 43.77 21.21 34.31
N ARG A 69 44.15 20.62 33.17
CA ARG A 69 45.49 20.03 32.93
C ARG A 69 45.98 19.09 34.05
N LEU A 70 45.04 18.40 34.68
CA LEU A 70 45.33 17.34 35.66
C LEU A 70 45.57 15.99 34.97
N ASP A 71 45.19 15.88 33.69
CA ASP A 71 45.19 14.65 32.90
C ASP A 71 46.37 14.56 31.93
N GLU A 72 47.32 15.49 32.01
CA GLU A 72 48.40 15.63 31.03
C GLU A 72 49.26 14.37 30.89
N ASN A 73 49.36 13.58 31.97
CA ASN A 73 50.12 12.34 32.03
C ASN A 73 49.24 11.07 31.97
N LEU A 74 47.92 11.22 31.81
CA LEU A 74 47.02 10.07 31.75
C LEU A 74 47.03 9.48 30.33
N SER A 75 47.25 8.17 30.25
CA SER A 75 47.18 7.42 28.99
C SER A 75 46.07 6.40 29.01
N GLU A 76 45.59 6.03 27.82
CA GLU A 76 44.63 4.95 27.65
C GLU A 76 45.10 3.68 28.35
N VAL A 77 44.17 3.00 29.01
CA VAL A 77 44.46 1.75 29.72
C VAL A 77 44.54 0.65 28.68
N SER A 78 45.68 -0.05 28.61
CA SER A 78 45.80 -1.29 27.85
C SER A 78 45.17 -2.44 28.67
N LEU A 79 44.14 -3.07 28.13
CA LEU A 79 43.51 -4.23 28.76
C LEU A 79 44.03 -5.51 28.11
N ILE A 80 43.92 -6.62 28.83
CA ILE A 80 44.06 -7.96 28.27
C ILE A 80 42.73 -8.64 28.50
N THR A 81 42.03 -9.00 27.42
CA THR A 81 40.74 -9.66 27.52
C THR A 81 40.87 -11.16 27.69
N LYS A 82 39.79 -11.84 28.10
CA LYS A 82 39.75 -13.31 28.26
C LYS A 82 40.13 -14.07 26.98
N ASP A 83 39.84 -13.48 25.83
CA ASP A 83 40.14 -13.93 24.47
C ASP A 83 41.52 -13.49 23.96
N ALA A 84 42.40 -13.01 24.85
CA ALA A 84 43.79 -12.62 24.58
C ALA A 84 43.94 -11.46 23.57
N PHE A 85 42.93 -10.59 23.46
CA PHE A 85 43.07 -9.33 22.74
C PHE A 85 43.58 -8.25 23.69
N GLU A 86 44.33 -7.30 23.13
CA GLU A 86 44.91 -6.18 23.87
C GLU A 86 44.34 -4.82 23.42
N PRO A 87 43.03 -4.55 23.62
CA PRO A 87 42.46 -3.26 23.23
C PRO A 87 42.95 -2.14 24.16
N SER A 88 43.03 -0.93 23.61
CA SER A 88 43.11 0.28 24.43
C SER A 88 41.70 0.79 24.73
N LEU A 89 41.46 1.16 25.99
CA LEU A 89 40.15 1.67 26.43
C LEU A 89 40.29 3.13 26.85
N PRO A 90 39.69 4.07 26.09
CA PRO A 90 39.56 5.44 26.53
C PRO A 90 38.53 5.53 27.65
N LEU A 91 38.89 6.16 28.76
CA LEU A 91 38.02 6.33 29.93
C LEU A 91 37.88 7.82 30.24
N SER A 92 36.74 8.21 30.77
CA SER A 92 36.53 9.54 31.34
C SER A 92 35.84 9.42 32.68
N VAL A 93 36.45 9.94 33.74
CA VAL A 93 35.91 9.88 35.10
C VAL A 93 35.61 11.29 35.56
N VAL A 94 34.38 11.51 36.04
CA VAL A 94 33.96 12.79 36.60
C VAL A 94 34.03 12.68 38.11
N ILE A 95 34.87 13.51 38.72
CA ILE A 95 35.05 13.59 40.17
C ILE A 95 34.71 14.98 40.69
N HIS A 96 34.27 15.01 41.94
CA HIS A 96 34.01 16.22 42.68
C HIS A 96 34.76 16.17 44.03
N ILE A 97 35.33 17.30 44.43
CA ILE A 97 35.98 17.46 45.73
C ILE A 97 35.21 18.52 46.51
N ASP A 98 34.53 18.08 47.57
CA ASP A 98 33.83 18.97 48.49
C ASP A 98 34.84 19.90 49.19
N TYR A 99 34.50 21.18 49.32
CA TYR A 99 35.32 22.19 49.98
C TYR A 99 35.64 21.85 51.43
N GLN A 100 34.75 21.13 52.13
CA GLN A 100 35.00 20.68 53.51
C GLN A 100 36.06 19.58 53.58
N LYS A 101 36.15 18.74 52.55
CA LYS A 101 37.07 17.59 52.48
C LYS A 101 38.37 17.91 51.76
N ALA A 102 38.43 19.02 51.02
CA ALA A 102 39.62 19.45 50.29
C ALA A 102 40.91 19.46 51.14
N PRO A 103 40.91 19.94 52.41
CA PRO A 103 42.12 19.91 53.21
C PRO A 103 42.61 18.50 53.57
N LEU A 104 41.70 17.54 53.74
CA LEU A 104 42.04 16.12 53.98
C LEU A 104 42.77 15.54 52.76
N VAL A 105 42.23 15.79 51.56
CA VAL A 105 42.83 15.32 50.31
C VAL A 105 44.23 15.90 50.10
N ILE A 106 44.39 17.22 50.32
CA ILE A 106 45.68 17.90 50.20
C ILE A 106 46.69 17.41 51.25
N GLN A 107 46.26 17.13 52.48
CA GLN A 107 47.16 16.58 53.49
C GLN A 107 47.68 15.19 53.11
N ARG A 108 46.83 14.35 52.51
CA ARG A 108 47.20 12.98 52.12
C ARG A 108 48.16 12.92 50.93
N PHE A 109 47.96 13.80 49.94
CA PHE A 109 48.63 13.69 48.64
C PHE A 109 49.56 14.86 48.31
N GLY A 110 49.49 15.94 49.10
CA GLY A 110 50.22 17.18 48.88
C GLY A 110 49.61 18.06 47.78
N ASP A 111 49.44 17.53 46.57
CA ASP A 111 48.86 18.25 45.43
C ASP A 111 47.85 17.34 44.69
N ILE A 112 46.84 17.93 44.04
CA ILE A 112 45.80 17.17 43.29
C ILE A 112 46.41 16.42 42.09
N LYS A 113 47.45 16.98 41.45
CA LYS A 113 48.17 16.29 40.37
C LYS A 113 48.75 14.96 40.84
N ARG A 114 49.34 14.93 42.04
CA ARG A 114 49.88 13.71 42.65
C ARG A 114 48.80 12.72 43.02
N LEU A 115 47.65 13.19 43.50
CA LEU A 115 46.47 12.33 43.70
C LEU A 115 46.11 11.61 42.40
N VAL A 116 45.96 12.35 41.30
CA VAL A 116 45.55 11.79 40.01
C VAL A 116 46.59 10.78 39.50
N GLU A 117 47.87 11.17 39.44
CA GLU A 117 48.94 10.34 38.86
C GLU A 117 49.34 9.15 39.75
N GLN A 118 49.42 9.32 41.07
CA GLN A 118 49.96 8.29 41.96
C GLN A 118 48.90 7.35 42.52
N THR A 119 47.63 7.78 42.54
CA THR A 119 46.57 6.96 43.15
C THR A 119 45.39 6.68 42.24
N LEU A 120 44.82 7.69 41.58
CA LEU A 120 43.65 7.45 40.74
C LEU A 120 44.02 6.65 39.49
N ASP A 121 45.11 7.00 38.82
CA ASP A 121 45.54 6.29 37.61
C ASP A 121 45.83 4.80 37.87
N PRO A 122 46.67 4.40 38.84
CA PRO A 122 46.88 2.98 39.14
C PRO A 122 45.60 2.25 39.58
N MET A 123 44.73 2.93 40.35
CA MET A 123 43.50 2.32 40.86
C MET A 123 42.49 2.06 39.74
N VAL A 124 42.22 3.06 38.90
CA VAL A 124 41.32 2.97 37.75
C VAL A 124 41.86 1.97 36.75
N SER A 125 43.15 2.05 36.42
CA SER A 125 43.82 1.11 35.53
C SER A 125 43.73 -0.34 36.03
N ALA A 126 44.01 -0.59 37.32
CA ALA A 126 43.93 -1.93 37.89
C ALA A 126 42.49 -2.47 37.87
N TYR A 127 41.50 -1.63 38.17
CA TYR A 127 40.10 -2.01 38.16
C TYR A 127 39.64 -2.47 36.77
N PHE A 128 39.89 -1.66 35.74
CA PHE A 128 39.49 -1.98 34.38
C PHE A 128 40.31 -3.14 33.80
N LYS A 129 41.59 -3.30 34.17
CA LYS A 129 42.37 -4.50 33.81
C LYS A 129 41.74 -5.78 34.35
N ASN A 130 41.28 -5.79 35.61
CA ASN A 130 40.60 -6.95 36.19
C ASN A 130 39.28 -7.26 35.47
N ILE A 131 38.49 -6.23 35.14
CA ILE A 131 37.26 -6.41 34.35
C ILE A 131 37.57 -7.00 32.99
N GLY A 132 38.57 -6.44 32.28
CA GLY A 132 39.03 -6.93 30.99
C GLY A 132 39.39 -8.41 31.02
N GLN A 133 40.15 -8.84 32.03
CA GLN A 133 40.59 -10.24 32.17
C GLN A 133 39.42 -11.23 32.32
N THR A 134 38.28 -10.80 32.87
CA THR A 134 37.11 -11.67 33.08
C THR A 134 36.16 -11.74 31.88
N ARG A 135 36.20 -10.75 30.98
CA ARG A 135 35.25 -10.59 29.88
C ARG A 135 35.93 -10.74 28.52
N THR A 136 35.14 -11.11 27.51
CA THR A 136 35.61 -11.09 26.12
C THR A 136 35.54 -9.68 25.55
N LEU A 137 36.28 -9.40 24.47
CA LEU A 137 36.22 -8.11 23.78
C LEU A 137 34.78 -7.75 23.36
N ILE A 138 34.04 -8.74 22.86
CA ILE A 138 32.65 -8.56 22.41
C ILE A 138 31.74 -8.19 23.58
N GLN A 139 31.90 -8.83 24.74
CA GLN A 139 31.13 -8.53 25.94
C GLN A 139 31.40 -7.11 26.43
N LEU A 140 32.63 -6.62 26.36
CA LEU A 140 32.97 -5.24 26.70
C LEU A 140 32.23 -4.21 25.84
N ILE A 141 31.97 -4.54 24.56
CA ILE A 141 31.26 -3.65 23.64
C ILE A 141 29.73 -3.76 23.84
N GLN A 142 29.20 -4.98 23.91
CA GLN A 142 27.75 -5.21 24.02
C GLN A 142 27.18 -4.81 25.38
N GLU A 143 27.90 -5.12 26.46
CA GLU A 143 27.45 -4.86 27.83
C GLU A 143 28.03 -3.56 28.41
N ARG A 144 28.53 -2.65 27.55
CA ARG A 144 29.18 -1.39 27.96
C ARG A 144 28.38 -0.63 29.02
N SER A 145 27.07 -0.47 28.83
CA SER A 145 26.19 0.25 29.75
C SER A 145 26.11 -0.40 31.13
N VAL A 146 26.09 -1.73 31.18
CA VAL A 146 26.03 -2.51 32.43
C VAL A 146 27.36 -2.41 33.17
N ILE A 147 28.48 -2.56 32.43
CA ILE A 147 29.83 -2.43 32.99
C ILE A 147 30.02 -1.03 33.56
N GLN A 148 29.55 0.00 32.86
CA GLN A 148 29.64 1.39 33.31
C GLN A 148 28.89 1.61 34.64
N GLN A 149 27.68 1.05 34.77
CA GLN A 149 26.89 1.16 36.00
C GLN A 149 27.57 0.44 37.17
N ILE A 150 28.02 -0.80 36.97
CA ILE A 150 28.72 -1.57 38.02
C ILE A 150 30.02 -0.87 38.43
N ALA A 151 30.79 -0.41 37.43
CA ALA A 151 32.02 0.34 37.66
C ALA A 151 31.77 1.60 38.49
N SER A 152 30.72 2.35 38.18
CA SER A 152 30.39 3.56 38.95
C SER A 152 30.11 3.26 40.43
N GLN A 153 29.40 2.18 40.74
CA GLN A 153 29.08 1.80 42.12
C GLN A 153 30.32 1.30 42.88
N GLU A 154 31.04 0.34 42.32
CA GLU A 154 32.22 -0.25 42.98
C GLU A 154 33.37 0.76 43.12
N MET A 155 33.53 1.66 42.15
CA MET A 155 34.52 2.73 42.25
C MET A 155 34.07 3.79 43.25
N GLN A 156 32.78 4.13 43.34
CA GLN A 156 32.30 5.12 44.31
C GLN A 156 32.70 4.73 45.74
N GLU A 157 32.54 3.46 46.12
CA GLU A 157 33.00 2.95 47.42
C GLU A 157 34.49 3.17 47.64
N LYS A 158 35.34 2.81 46.65
CA LYS A 158 36.80 3.01 46.75
C LYS A 158 37.19 4.48 46.85
N PHE A 159 36.53 5.37 46.10
CA PHE A 159 36.81 6.80 46.10
C PHE A 159 36.38 7.48 47.41
N THR A 160 35.34 6.98 48.08
CA THR A 160 34.93 7.50 49.40
C THR A 160 36.02 7.33 50.47
N HIS A 161 36.81 6.25 50.43
CA HIS A 161 37.97 6.05 51.31
C HIS A 161 39.09 7.10 51.11
N TYR A 162 39.07 7.79 49.98
CA TYR A 162 40.00 8.88 49.66
C TYR A 162 39.37 10.26 49.86
N ASN A 163 38.17 10.33 50.43
CA ASN A 163 37.38 11.56 50.60
C ASN A 163 37.05 12.27 49.29
N LEU A 164 36.96 11.51 48.19
CA LEU A 164 36.56 12.01 46.87
C LEU A 164 35.13 11.59 46.57
N GLN A 165 34.37 12.44 45.87
CA GLN A 165 33.06 12.08 45.34
C GLN A 165 33.21 11.72 43.87
N LEU A 166 32.73 10.53 43.50
CA LEU A 166 32.61 10.09 42.13
C LEU A 166 31.20 10.43 41.64
N GLU A 167 31.10 11.17 40.53
CA GLU A 167 29.81 11.44 39.90
C GLU A 167 29.48 10.36 38.87
N GLU A 168 30.38 10.18 37.91
CA GLU A 168 30.17 9.21 36.84
C GLU A 168 31.50 8.70 36.28
N VAL A 169 31.47 7.45 35.80
CA VAL A 169 32.53 6.86 34.99
C VAL A 169 31.95 6.64 33.61
N LEU A 170 32.61 7.16 32.59
CA LEU A 170 32.26 6.97 31.18
C LEU A 170 33.35 6.10 30.55
N ILE A 171 32.92 5.01 29.93
CA ILE A 171 33.81 4.10 29.20
C ILE A 171 33.64 4.41 27.72
N GLY A 172 34.71 4.64 26.96
CA GLY A 172 34.62 4.80 25.50
C GLY A 172 34.60 3.46 24.76
N THR A 173 34.56 3.51 23.44
CA THR A 173 34.64 2.28 22.61
C THR A 173 36.09 1.77 22.65
N PRO A 174 36.33 0.47 22.95
CA PRO A 174 37.67 -0.09 22.89
C PRO A 174 38.22 0.02 21.47
N ALA A 175 39.41 0.59 21.35
CA ALA A 175 40.12 0.72 20.08
C ALA A 175 41.20 -0.37 19.98
N PRO A 176 41.46 -0.90 18.77
CA PRO A 176 42.62 -1.75 18.56
C PRO A 176 43.91 -0.94 18.75
N PRO A 177 44.98 -1.55 19.29
CA PRO A 177 46.28 -0.91 19.34
C PRO A 177 46.78 -0.61 17.91
N PRO A 178 47.59 0.44 17.72
CA PRO A 178 48.10 0.82 16.40
C PRO A 178 48.92 -0.33 15.80
N GLY A 179 48.36 -1.01 14.80
CA GLY A 179 49.02 -2.11 14.08
C GLY A 179 48.22 -3.42 14.02
N ASP A 180 47.16 -3.59 14.82
CA ASP A 180 46.38 -4.84 14.83
C ASP A 180 45.05 -4.72 14.05
N GLN A 181 45.04 -5.26 12.83
CA GLN A 181 43.86 -5.29 11.94
C GLN A 181 42.91 -6.47 12.25
N GLN A 182 43.30 -7.42 13.11
CA GLN A 182 42.50 -8.60 13.37
C GLN A 182 41.22 -8.25 14.14
N ILE A 183 41.32 -7.36 15.12
CA ILE A 183 40.18 -6.87 15.89
C ILE A 183 39.17 -6.17 14.96
N GLU A 184 39.64 -5.28 14.07
CA GLU A 184 38.77 -4.60 13.10
C GLU A 184 38.08 -5.60 12.16
N THR A 185 38.81 -6.59 11.67
CA THR A 185 38.27 -7.65 10.81
C THR A 185 37.18 -8.45 11.53
N ILE A 186 37.38 -8.81 12.81
CA ILE A 186 36.39 -9.56 13.60
C ILE A 186 35.15 -8.69 13.86
N LEU A 187 35.33 -7.40 14.18
CA LEU A 187 34.20 -6.48 14.37
C LEU A 187 33.39 -6.32 13.08
N MET A 188 34.06 -6.23 11.94
CA MET A 188 33.42 -6.23 10.62
C MET A 188 32.68 -7.54 10.33
N GLN A 189 33.29 -8.69 10.65
CA GLN A 189 32.65 -10.00 10.49
C GLN A 189 31.42 -10.15 11.40
N LEU A 190 31.49 -9.74 12.66
CA LEU A 190 30.35 -9.76 13.60
C LEU A 190 29.22 -8.86 13.11
N ARG A 191 29.54 -7.63 12.69
CA ARG A 191 28.57 -6.73 12.07
C ARG A 191 27.91 -7.39 10.86
N SER A 192 28.70 -8.02 9.98
CA SER A 192 28.18 -8.71 8.80
C SER A 192 27.26 -9.89 9.17
N ARG A 193 27.59 -10.66 10.22
CA ARG A 193 26.77 -11.76 10.73
C ARG A 193 25.45 -11.26 11.32
N GLN A 194 25.49 -10.13 12.04
CA GLN A 194 24.29 -9.53 12.60
C GLN A 194 23.37 -8.99 11.50
N VAL A 195 23.94 -8.29 10.51
CA VAL A 195 23.20 -7.85 9.31
C VAL A 195 22.61 -9.04 8.57
N ALA A 196 23.35 -10.14 8.40
CA ALA A 196 22.84 -11.33 7.75
C ALA A 196 21.66 -11.96 8.50
N THR A 197 21.70 -11.93 9.84
CA THR A 197 20.61 -12.46 10.68
C THR A 197 19.35 -11.61 10.55
N GLU A 198 19.49 -10.28 10.61
CA GLU A 198 18.39 -9.35 10.36
C GLU A 198 17.85 -9.47 8.92
N GLN A 199 18.72 -9.73 7.93
CA GLN A 199 18.31 -10.01 6.56
C GLN A 199 17.49 -11.30 6.46
N VAL A 200 17.90 -12.38 7.13
CA VAL A 200 17.13 -13.64 7.16
C VAL A 200 15.76 -13.42 7.77
N GLU A 201 15.66 -12.68 8.88
CA GLU A 201 14.35 -12.32 9.45
C GLU A 201 13.52 -11.46 8.48
N THR A 202 14.16 -10.53 7.79
CA THR A 202 13.50 -9.69 6.78
C THR A 202 12.97 -10.52 5.63
N TYR A 203 13.76 -11.46 5.09
CA TYR A 203 13.32 -12.38 4.05
C TYR A 203 12.19 -13.30 4.52
N GLY A 204 12.24 -13.79 5.76
CA GLY A 204 11.13 -14.57 6.33
C GLY A 204 9.83 -13.76 6.44
N ARG A 205 9.92 -12.48 6.82
CA ARG A 205 8.76 -11.57 6.79
C ARG A 205 8.27 -11.30 5.36
N GLN A 206 9.17 -11.17 4.39
CA GLN A 206 8.80 -11.00 2.98
C GLN A 206 8.14 -12.25 2.40
N GLU A 207 8.65 -13.44 2.73
CA GLU A 207 8.07 -14.72 2.29
C GLU A 207 6.65 -14.88 2.86
N THR A 208 6.47 -14.65 4.16
CA THR A 208 5.13 -14.72 4.78
C THR A 208 4.18 -13.68 4.22
N ALA A 209 4.65 -12.47 3.89
CA ALA A 209 3.85 -11.46 3.21
C ALA A 209 3.46 -11.90 1.79
N ALA A 210 4.40 -12.45 1.02
CA ALA A 210 4.15 -12.93 -0.35
C ALA A 210 3.19 -14.12 -0.38
N VAL A 211 3.29 -15.05 0.58
CA VAL A 211 2.36 -16.17 0.72
C VAL A 211 0.94 -15.65 1.00
N LYS A 212 0.78 -14.71 1.94
CA LYS A 212 -0.51 -14.07 2.23
C LYS A 212 -1.06 -13.29 1.03
N GLU A 213 -0.21 -12.61 0.28
CA GLU A 213 -0.60 -11.89 -0.93
C GLU A 213 -1.09 -12.85 -2.02
N ARG A 214 -0.42 -14.00 -2.19
CA ARG A 214 -0.85 -15.04 -3.11
C ARG A 214 -2.22 -15.61 -2.71
N GLU A 215 -2.40 -15.95 -1.44
CA GLU A 215 -3.69 -16.45 -0.91
C GLU A 215 -4.81 -15.42 -1.12
N LEU A 216 -4.54 -14.14 -0.86
CA LEU A 216 -5.50 -13.05 -1.07
C LEU A 216 -5.85 -12.90 -2.56
N ARG A 217 -4.86 -12.94 -3.46
CA ARG A 217 -5.12 -12.90 -4.91
C ARG A 217 -5.90 -14.11 -5.40
N GLU A 218 -5.61 -15.31 -4.90
CA GLU A 218 -6.36 -16.51 -5.26
C GLU A 218 -7.82 -16.42 -4.79
N ALA A 219 -8.05 -15.95 -3.56
CA ALA A 219 -9.39 -15.72 -3.05
C ALA A 219 -10.15 -14.66 -3.87
N GLN A 220 -9.49 -13.56 -4.25
CA GLN A 220 -10.08 -12.52 -5.12
C GLN A 220 -10.43 -13.06 -6.50
N ALA A 221 -9.51 -13.80 -7.16
CA ALA A 221 -9.75 -14.38 -8.47
C ALA A 221 -10.93 -15.37 -8.44
N ARG A 222 -11.03 -16.20 -7.38
CA ARG A 222 -12.19 -17.09 -7.18
C ARG A 222 -13.48 -16.30 -7.00
N ALA A 223 -13.47 -15.20 -6.23
CA ALA A 223 -14.64 -14.35 -6.03
C ALA A 223 -15.07 -13.66 -7.33
N GLU A 224 -14.14 -13.21 -8.17
CA GLU A 224 -14.44 -12.64 -9.49
C GLU A 224 -15.03 -13.68 -10.45
N MET A 225 -14.45 -14.88 -10.51
CA MET A 225 -15.00 -15.99 -11.30
C MET A 225 -16.41 -16.36 -10.83
N GLN A 226 -16.63 -16.42 -9.50
CA GLN A 226 -17.96 -16.67 -8.95
C GLN A 226 -18.94 -15.57 -9.33
N LYS A 227 -18.53 -14.30 -9.29
CA LYS A 227 -19.35 -13.16 -9.73
C LYS A 227 -19.79 -13.35 -11.19
N HIS A 228 -18.87 -13.68 -12.09
CA HIS A 228 -19.20 -13.93 -13.51
C HIS A 228 -20.14 -15.12 -13.72
N ILE A 229 -19.98 -16.21 -12.97
CA ILE A 229 -20.90 -17.36 -13.01
C ILE A 229 -22.30 -16.93 -12.55
N THR A 230 -22.40 -16.25 -11.40
CA THR A 230 -23.70 -15.79 -10.89
C THR A 230 -24.37 -14.76 -11.79
N GLU A 231 -23.60 -13.87 -12.43
CA GLU A 231 -24.12 -12.90 -13.40
C GLU A 231 -24.67 -13.61 -14.64
N SER A 232 -23.99 -14.66 -15.11
CA SER A 232 -24.47 -15.49 -16.21
C SER A 232 -25.75 -16.23 -15.86
N GLU A 233 -25.83 -16.89 -14.71
CA GLU A 233 -27.04 -17.56 -14.22
C GLU A 233 -28.21 -16.59 -14.05
N LEU A 234 -27.94 -15.41 -13.47
CA LEU A 234 -28.94 -14.37 -13.30
C LEU A 234 -29.40 -13.84 -14.66
N SER A 235 -28.49 -13.66 -15.62
CA SER A 235 -28.84 -13.21 -16.98
C SER A 235 -29.75 -14.20 -17.70
N ILE A 236 -29.49 -15.51 -17.57
CA ILE A 236 -30.35 -16.57 -18.12
C ILE A 236 -31.73 -16.52 -17.46
N THR A 237 -31.77 -16.33 -16.14
CA THR A 237 -33.03 -16.24 -15.38
C THR A 237 -33.82 -14.99 -15.78
N VAL A 238 -33.14 -13.85 -15.93
CA VAL A 238 -33.74 -12.59 -16.37
C VAL A 238 -34.28 -12.73 -17.80
N GLN A 239 -33.51 -13.29 -18.74
CA GLN A 239 -33.96 -13.55 -20.11
C GLN A 239 -35.12 -14.54 -20.16
N SER A 240 -35.09 -15.61 -19.35
CA SER A 240 -36.20 -16.57 -19.25
C SER A 240 -37.47 -15.89 -18.72
N ASN A 241 -37.35 -15.08 -17.67
CA ASN A 241 -38.47 -14.33 -17.11
C ASN A 241 -38.98 -13.26 -18.09
N GLN A 242 -38.09 -12.61 -18.82
CA GLN A 242 -38.44 -11.64 -19.84
C GLN A 242 -39.15 -12.30 -21.02
N GLY A 243 -38.68 -13.46 -21.49
CA GLY A 243 -39.37 -14.26 -22.50
C GLY A 243 -40.74 -14.75 -22.03
N LYS A 244 -40.89 -15.18 -20.77
CA LYS A 244 -42.19 -15.51 -20.17
C LYS A 244 -43.12 -14.30 -20.11
N ALA A 245 -42.60 -13.13 -19.72
CA ALA A 245 -43.35 -11.89 -19.65
C ALA A 245 -43.76 -11.39 -21.05
N GLU A 246 -42.90 -11.53 -22.05
CA GLU A 246 -43.19 -11.22 -23.46
C GLU A 246 -44.22 -12.19 -24.04
N TYR A 247 -44.12 -13.48 -23.73
CA TYR A 247 -45.13 -14.48 -24.10
C TYR A 247 -46.49 -14.15 -23.47
N GLN A 248 -46.53 -13.85 -22.18
CA GLN A 248 -47.77 -13.45 -21.50
C GLN A 248 -48.34 -12.15 -22.10
N ARG A 249 -47.49 -11.15 -22.40
CA ARG A 249 -47.91 -9.93 -23.08
C ARG A 249 -48.48 -10.23 -24.47
N ALA A 250 -47.84 -11.09 -25.26
CA ALA A 250 -48.33 -11.51 -26.58
C ALA A 250 -49.67 -12.25 -26.49
N VAL A 251 -49.86 -13.12 -25.49
CA VAL A 251 -51.14 -13.80 -25.23
C VAL A 251 -52.23 -12.80 -24.85
N GLN A 252 -51.93 -11.85 -23.95
CA GLN A 252 -52.88 -10.80 -23.58
C GLN A 252 -53.22 -9.89 -24.77
N GLN A 253 -52.23 -9.50 -25.57
CA GLN A 253 -52.45 -8.74 -26.80
C GLN A 253 -53.30 -9.52 -27.80
N ALA A 254 -53.04 -10.82 -27.98
CA ALA A 254 -53.86 -11.67 -28.84
C ALA A 254 -55.31 -11.77 -28.33
N ALA A 255 -55.51 -11.90 -27.02
CA ALA A 255 -56.85 -11.89 -26.41
C ALA A 255 -57.55 -10.53 -26.57
N GLN A 256 -56.81 -9.42 -26.42
CA GLN A 256 -57.33 -8.08 -26.64
C GLN A 256 -57.72 -7.85 -28.11
N ILE A 257 -56.89 -8.29 -29.06
CA ILE A 257 -57.21 -8.21 -30.49
C ILE A 257 -58.44 -9.07 -30.81
N ARG A 258 -58.57 -10.27 -30.23
CA ARG A 258 -59.77 -11.11 -30.41
C ARG A 258 -61.04 -10.43 -29.89
N THR A 259 -61.00 -9.91 -28.67
CA THR A 259 -62.16 -9.21 -28.08
C THR A 259 -62.52 -7.94 -28.85
N LEU A 260 -61.53 -7.19 -29.33
CA LEU A 260 -61.77 -6.02 -30.17
C LEU A 260 -62.32 -6.40 -31.55
N ALA A 261 -61.77 -7.45 -32.18
CA ALA A 261 -62.26 -7.95 -33.46
C ALA A 261 -63.69 -8.51 -33.36
N GLU A 262 -64.05 -9.16 -32.26
CA GLU A 262 -65.41 -9.63 -31.98
C GLU A 262 -66.37 -8.44 -31.78
N ALA A 263 -65.96 -7.45 -30.98
CA ALA A 263 -66.74 -6.22 -30.79
C ALA A 263 -66.90 -5.42 -32.10
N GLU A 264 -65.86 -5.37 -32.94
CA GLU A 264 -65.92 -4.72 -34.25
C GLU A 264 -66.81 -5.50 -35.23
N SER A 265 -66.75 -6.84 -35.19
CA SER A 265 -67.65 -7.70 -35.95
C SER A 265 -69.11 -7.50 -35.54
N GLU A 266 -69.40 -7.43 -34.24
CA GLU A 266 -70.74 -7.12 -33.74
C GLU A 266 -71.20 -5.71 -34.12
N LYS A 267 -70.30 -4.72 -34.04
CA LYS A 267 -70.59 -3.34 -34.46
C LYS A 267 -70.92 -3.28 -35.95
N VAL A 268 -70.12 -3.92 -36.79
CA VAL A 268 -70.36 -4.00 -38.24
C VAL A 268 -71.67 -4.73 -38.53
N ALA A 269 -71.95 -5.84 -37.85
CA ALA A 269 -73.22 -6.56 -37.99
C ALA A 269 -74.43 -5.70 -37.60
N ARG A 270 -74.37 -4.98 -36.47
CA ARG A 270 -75.44 -4.06 -36.03
C ARG A 270 -75.62 -2.89 -36.97
N ILE A 271 -74.53 -2.29 -37.47
CA ILE A 271 -74.61 -1.23 -38.48
C ILE A 271 -75.22 -1.78 -39.78
N GLY A 272 -74.85 -2.99 -40.19
CA GLY A 272 -75.45 -3.67 -41.35
C GLY A 272 -76.96 -3.87 -41.19
N ILE A 273 -77.42 -4.32 -40.02
CA ILE A 273 -78.85 -4.45 -39.70
C ILE A 273 -79.53 -3.07 -39.70
N ALA A 274 -78.91 -2.06 -39.08
CA ALA A 274 -79.46 -0.70 -39.03
C ALA A 274 -79.55 -0.06 -40.43
N GLN A 275 -78.55 -0.27 -41.29
CA GLN A 275 -78.58 0.16 -42.68
C GLN A 275 -79.66 -0.58 -43.46
N ALA A 276 -79.81 -1.90 -43.29
CA ALA A 276 -80.88 -2.67 -43.91
C ALA A 276 -82.26 -2.12 -43.53
N LEU A 277 -82.50 -1.88 -42.23
CA LEU A 277 -83.74 -1.26 -41.73
C LEU A 277 -83.95 0.16 -42.27
N ALA A 278 -82.90 0.98 -42.29
CA ALA A 278 -82.98 2.34 -42.82
C ALA A 278 -83.27 2.37 -44.32
N THR A 279 -82.68 1.43 -45.08
CA THR A 279 -83.00 1.27 -46.50
C THR A 279 -84.42 0.76 -46.72
N GLU A 280 -84.90 -0.20 -45.92
CA GLU A 280 -86.31 -0.65 -45.97
C GLU A 280 -87.28 0.50 -45.66
N GLU A 281 -87.00 1.29 -44.63
CA GLU A 281 -87.86 2.39 -44.22
C GLU A 281 -87.80 3.57 -45.21
N GLN A 282 -86.63 3.87 -45.79
CA GLN A 282 -86.54 4.80 -46.93
C GLN A 282 -87.38 4.30 -48.11
N VAL A 283 -87.31 3.02 -48.45
CA VAL A 283 -88.13 2.44 -49.53
C VAL A 283 -89.63 2.57 -49.21
N ARG A 284 -90.02 2.46 -47.95
CA ARG A 284 -91.41 2.68 -47.49
C ARG A 284 -91.83 4.14 -47.56
N ALA A 285 -90.95 5.08 -47.20
CA ALA A 285 -91.23 6.52 -47.18
C ALA A 285 -91.22 7.17 -48.58
N TYR A 286 -90.44 6.65 -49.53
CA TYR A 286 -90.36 7.18 -50.90
C TYR A 286 -91.50 6.73 -51.84
N GLY A 287 -92.56 6.10 -51.32
CA GLY A 287 -93.79 5.88 -52.09
C GLY A 287 -93.65 4.85 -53.24
N GLY A 288 -92.82 3.83 -53.04
CA GLY A 288 -92.73 2.66 -53.91
C GLY A 288 -91.60 2.69 -54.95
N PRO A 289 -91.21 1.51 -55.49
CA PRO A 289 -89.91 1.29 -56.14
C PRO A 289 -89.70 2.03 -57.47
N GLN A 290 -90.76 2.54 -58.10
CA GLN A 290 -90.68 3.04 -59.47
C GLN A 290 -90.06 4.45 -59.57
N PHE A 291 -90.11 5.25 -58.51
CA PHE A 291 -89.56 6.62 -58.50
C PHE A 291 -88.05 6.70 -58.21
N GLN A 292 -87.47 5.70 -57.54
CA GLN A 292 -86.01 5.65 -57.32
C GLN A 292 -85.23 5.35 -58.61
N VAL A 293 -85.82 4.54 -59.51
CA VAL A 293 -85.17 4.23 -60.80
C VAL A 293 -85.12 5.49 -61.66
N THR A 294 -86.17 6.31 -61.70
CA THR A 294 -86.19 7.52 -62.53
C THR A 294 -85.17 8.58 -62.09
N GLN A 295 -84.90 8.72 -60.78
CA GLN A 295 -83.87 9.64 -60.30
C GLN A 295 -82.44 9.10 -60.46
N THR A 296 -82.24 7.79 -60.28
CA THR A 296 -80.92 7.18 -60.48
C THR A 296 -80.49 7.29 -61.94
N VAL A 297 -81.44 7.14 -62.87
CA VAL A 297 -81.19 7.33 -64.30
C VAL A 297 -80.90 8.80 -64.60
N LEU A 298 -81.66 9.75 -64.05
CA LEU A 298 -81.40 11.19 -64.25
C LEU A 298 -80.04 11.66 -63.69
N ASN A 299 -79.63 11.18 -62.51
CA ASN A 299 -78.33 11.53 -61.94
C ASN A 299 -77.16 10.86 -62.68
N ARG A 300 -77.31 9.61 -63.14
CA ARG A 300 -76.31 8.93 -63.99
C ARG A 300 -76.19 9.58 -65.37
N PHE A 301 -77.28 10.09 -65.95
CA PHE A 301 -77.26 10.87 -67.20
C PHE A 301 -76.52 12.21 -67.01
N ALA A 302 -76.66 12.88 -65.87
CA ALA A 302 -75.92 14.10 -65.56
C ALA A 302 -74.41 13.85 -65.35
N GLU A 303 -74.03 12.77 -64.67
CA GLU A 303 -72.63 12.34 -64.50
C GLU A 303 -71.95 11.99 -65.85
N ALA A 304 -72.66 11.33 -66.76
CA ALA A 304 -72.11 10.94 -68.07
C ALA A 304 -71.85 12.14 -69.00
N ILE A 305 -72.66 13.20 -68.93
CA ILE A 305 -72.43 14.44 -69.70
C ILE A 305 -71.21 15.19 -69.14
N GLN A 306 -71.06 15.25 -67.82
CA GLN A 306 -69.95 15.93 -67.15
C GLN A 306 -68.58 15.28 -67.40
N GLN A 307 -68.54 13.97 -67.69
CA GLN A 307 -67.31 13.23 -67.95
C GLN A 307 -66.89 13.19 -69.44
N SER A 308 -67.74 13.66 -70.37
CA SER A 308 -67.50 13.61 -71.82
C SER A 308 -66.92 14.89 -72.46
N ARG A 309 -66.14 15.70 -71.72
CA ARG A 309 -65.41 16.90 -72.22
C ARG A 309 -64.76 16.66 -73.61
N VAL A 310 -65.42 17.12 -74.68
CA VAL A 310 -64.89 17.19 -76.05
C VAL A 310 -64.98 18.64 -76.53
N ASP A 311 -63.83 19.19 -76.96
CA ASP A 311 -63.65 20.11 -78.13
C ASP A 311 -62.15 20.46 -78.27
N VAL A 312 -61.42 20.26 -79.38
CA VAL A 312 -61.49 20.64 -80.82
C VAL A 312 -60.78 21.96 -81.15
N VAL A 313 -59.55 21.88 -81.69
CA VAL A 313 -58.99 22.79 -82.73
C VAL A 313 -57.91 22.05 -83.55
N PRO A 314 -58.02 22.00 -84.90
CA PRO A 314 -57.03 21.39 -85.77
C PRO A 314 -56.13 22.43 -86.47
N ARG A 315 -54.82 22.18 -86.55
CA ARG A 315 -53.93 22.71 -87.59
C ARG A 315 -52.95 21.63 -88.06
N VAL A 316 -52.82 21.53 -89.38
CA VAL A 316 -52.10 20.51 -90.17
C VAL A 316 -50.70 21.02 -90.56
N LEU A 317 -49.81 20.06 -90.90
CA LEU A 317 -48.52 20.11 -91.66
C LEU A 317 -47.28 19.81 -90.79
N ILE A 318 -46.76 18.58 -90.82
CA ILE A 318 -45.78 17.95 -91.76
C ILE A 318 -44.32 18.11 -91.29
N GLY A 319 -43.65 16.97 -91.07
CA GLY A 319 -42.19 16.87 -91.01
C GLY A 319 -41.62 15.74 -90.14
N GLY A 320 -41.36 14.57 -90.73
CA GLY A 320 -40.12 13.80 -90.49
C GLY A 320 -39.97 12.87 -89.27
N SER A 321 -40.04 11.57 -89.57
CA SER A 321 -39.18 10.46 -89.09
C SER A 321 -39.22 9.89 -87.67
N GLU A 322 -39.33 8.55 -87.69
CA GLU A 322 -38.75 7.50 -86.81
C GLU A 322 -39.36 7.09 -85.45
N LYS A 323 -39.97 5.88 -85.51
CA LYS A 323 -39.82 4.69 -84.64
C LYS A 323 -39.85 4.87 -83.11
N GLY A 324 -40.86 4.23 -82.51
CA GLY A 324 -40.83 3.78 -81.12
C GLY A 324 -42.15 3.12 -80.71
N GLY A 325 -42.29 1.82 -80.98
CA GLY A 325 -43.49 1.05 -80.67
C GLY A 325 -43.66 0.76 -79.18
N THR A 326 -44.88 0.98 -78.69
CA THR A 326 -45.37 0.53 -77.38
C THR A 326 -46.60 -0.33 -77.58
N GLY A 327 -46.44 -1.64 -77.46
CA GLY A 327 -47.53 -2.58 -77.24
C GLY A 327 -47.28 -3.32 -75.93
N ASN A 328 -48.29 -3.38 -75.04
CA ASN A 328 -48.79 -4.63 -74.47
C ASN A 328 -49.72 -4.45 -73.26
N VAL A 329 -51.02 -4.64 -73.50
CA VAL A 329 -52.02 -5.14 -72.54
C VAL A 329 -52.98 -6.12 -73.23
N MET A 330 -53.26 -5.91 -74.52
CA MET A 330 -54.13 -6.78 -75.34
C MET A 330 -53.46 -8.12 -75.73
N GLU A 331 -52.13 -8.15 -75.86
CA GLU A 331 -51.37 -9.35 -76.28
C GLU A 331 -51.22 -10.38 -75.14
N GLY A 332 -51.17 -9.92 -73.88
CA GLY A 332 -51.13 -10.80 -72.70
C GLY A 332 -52.46 -11.54 -72.45
N LEU A 333 -53.58 -10.92 -72.80
CA LEU A 333 -54.91 -11.52 -72.68
C LEU A 333 -55.21 -12.50 -73.84
N MET A 334 -54.69 -12.26 -75.05
CA MET A 334 -54.76 -13.23 -76.15
C MET A 334 -53.86 -14.45 -75.94
N ALA A 335 -52.68 -14.30 -75.32
CA ALA A 335 -51.81 -15.43 -75.00
C ALA A 335 -52.44 -16.40 -73.98
N LEU A 336 -53.14 -15.89 -72.96
CA LEU A 336 -53.82 -16.72 -71.96
C LEU A 336 -55.00 -17.49 -72.58
N LEU A 337 -55.81 -16.82 -73.41
CA LEU A 337 -56.95 -17.42 -74.11
C LEU A 337 -56.56 -18.40 -75.23
N LEU A 338 -55.37 -18.24 -75.83
CA LEU A 338 -54.82 -19.21 -76.79
C LEU A 338 -54.21 -20.44 -76.09
N SER A 339 -53.64 -20.27 -74.89
CA SER A 339 -53.11 -21.39 -74.10
C SER A 339 -54.20 -22.33 -73.58
N GLU A 340 -55.40 -21.81 -73.32
CA GLU A 340 -56.53 -22.59 -72.81
C GLU A 340 -57.29 -23.33 -73.93
N ARG A 341 -57.21 -22.85 -75.18
CA ARG A 341 -57.91 -23.45 -76.35
C ARG A 341 -57.04 -24.40 -77.20
N MET A 342 -55.73 -24.42 -76.98
CA MET A 342 -54.81 -25.42 -77.54
C MET A 342 -54.30 -26.32 -76.42
N GLY A 343 -55.10 -27.32 -76.06
CA GLY A 343 -54.79 -28.31 -75.02
C GLY A 343 -53.47 -29.04 -75.30
N VAL A 344 -52.37 -28.49 -74.77
CA VAL A 344 -51.04 -29.07 -74.78
C VAL A 344 -50.53 -29.11 -73.35
N SER A 345 -50.51 -30.33 -72.81
CA SER A 345 -49.98 -30.66 -71.49
C SER A 345 -48.53 -30.20 -71.37
N ALA A 346 -48.28 -29.23 -70.48
CA ALA A 346 -46.93 -28.88 -70.03
C ALA A 346 -46.41 -29.93 -69.03
N THR A 347 -46.19 -31.14 -69.50
CA THR A 347 -45.23 -32.08 -68.89
C THR A 347 -43.91 -31.92 -69.62
N GLN A 348 -43.09 -30.97 -69.18
CA GLN A 348 -41.67 -30.95 -69.53
C GLN A 348 -40.89 -31.69 -68.45
N ASP A 349 -40.63 -32.97 -68.72
CA ASP A 349 -39.48 -33.68 -68.15
C ASP A 349 -38.21 -33.06 -68.75
N SER A 350 -37.60 -32.14 -68.02
CA SER A 350 -36.21 -31.77 -68.23
C SER A 350 -35.33 -32.96 -67.83
N GLN A 351 -34.60 -33.54 -68.79
CA GLN A 351 -33.53 -34.51 -68.50
C GLN A 351 -32.58 -33.91 -67.45
N ARG A 352 -32.55 -34.54 -66.27
CA ARG A 352 -31.76 -34.11 -65.11
C ARG A 352 -30.29 -34.45 -65.33
N SER A 353 -29.40 -33.52 -65.01
CA SER A 353 -27.96 -33.77 -65.07
C SER A 353 -27.57 -34.86 -64.04
N PRO A 354 -26.72 -35.83 -64.42
CA PRO A 354 -26.32 -36.94 -63.54
C PRO A 354 -25.59 -36.48 -62.27
N GLU A 355 -25.04 -35.26 -62.28
CA GLU A 355 -24.36 -34.64 -61.14
C GLU A 355 -25.35 -34.18 -60.04
N ALA A 356 -26.57 -33.78 -60.41
CA ALA A 356 -27.60 -33.34 -59.47
C ALA A 356 -28.28 -34.52 -58.73
N GLU A 357 -28.33 -35.70 -59.35
CA GLU A 357 -28.80 -36.93 -58.69
C GLU A 357 -27.77 -37.48 -57.71
N ALA A 358 -26.48 -37.44 -58.07
CA ALA A 358 -25.39 -37.83 -57.17
C ALA A 358 -25.37 -36.96 -55.89
N LEU A 359 -25.52 -35.64 -56.04
CA LEU A 359 -25.55 -34.72 -54.88
C LEU A 359 -26.77 -34.99 -53.98
N ARG A 360 -27.92 -35.32 -54.57
CA ARG A 360 -29.14 -35.65 -53.81
C ARG A 360 -29.04 -36.99 -53.10
N GLU A 361 -28.39 -38.00 -53.69
CA GLU A 361 -28.15 -39.26 -52.99
C GLU A 361 -27.21 -39.08 -51.80
N GLN A 362 -26.17 -38.24 -51.94
CA GLN A 362 -25.27 -37.89 -50.83
C GLN A 362 -26.00 -37.15 -49.70
N ILE A 363 -26.88 -36.20 -50.04
CA ILE A 363 -27.70 -35.46 -49.06
C ILE A 363 -28.74 -36.40 -48.40
N ARG A 364 -29.29 -37.36 -49.15
CA ARG A 364 -30.25 -38.33 -48.60
C ARG A 364 -29.59 -39.37 -47.70
N GLN A 365 -28.33 -39.74 -47.98
CA GLN A 365 -27.55 -40.62 -47.13
C GLN A 365 -27.14 -39.94 -45.82
N SER A 366 -26.67 -38.68 -45.87
CA SER A 366 -26.34 -37.90 -44.66
C SER A 366 -27.53 -37.72 -43.71
N MET A 367 -28.72 -37.42 -44.26
CA MET A 367 -29.96 -37.31 -43.47
C MET A 367 -30.44 -38.66 -42.87
N LYS A 368 -30.05 -39.80 -43.46
CA LYS A 368 -30.35 -41.14 -42.91
C LYS A 368 -29.37 -41.56 -41.82
N THR A 369 -28.13 -41.11 -41.88
CA THR A 369 -27.13 -41.33 -40.82
C THR A 369 -27.43 -40.46 -39.60
N GLU A 370 -27.77 -39.18 -39.76
CA GLU A 370 -28.14 -38.32 -38.62
C GLU A 370 -29.37 -38.85 -37.85
N LYS A 371 -30.40 -39.33 -38.55
CA LYS A 371 -31.58 -39.92 -37.89
C LYS A 371 -31.32 -41.23 -37.15
N LYS A 372 -30.23 -41.96 -37.45
CA LYS A 372 -29.88 -43.20 -36.75
C LYS A 372 -29.12 -42.95 -35.44
N ASP A 373 -28.46 -41.81 -35.30
CA ASP A 373 -27.74 -41.44 -34.08
C ASP A 373 -28.66 -40.79 -33.03
N GLU A 374 -29.83 -40.27 -33.41
CA GLU A 374 -30.84 -39.76 -32.47
C GLU A 374 -31.77 -40.84 -31.87
N THR A 375 -31.65 -42.12 -32.28
CA THR A 375 -32.52 -43.21 -31.78
C THR A 375 -31.78 -44.36 -31.10
N LYS A 376 -30.59 -44.12 -30.55
CA LYS A 376 -29.92 -45.07 -29.64
C LYS A 376 -29.77 -44.52 -28.23
#